data_AF-A0A6C1T1Z3-F1
#
_entry.id   AF-A0A6C1T1Z3-F1
#
_cell.length_a   1.000
_cell.length_b   1.000
_cell.length_c   1.000
_cell.angle_alpha   90.00
_cell.angle_beta   90.00
_cell.angle_gamma   90.00
#
_symmetry.space_group_name_H-M   'P 1'
#
loop_
_entity.id
_entity.type
_entity.pdbx_description
1 polymer ?
#
loop_
_entity_poly.entity_id
_entity_poly.type
_entity_poly.pdbx_seq_one_letter_code
_entity_poly.pdbx_strand_id
1 'polypeptide(L)'
;MTTLPQSTRTKLGLVIDLDTCVGCHACVISCKGWNTENYGAPLSDMDAYGAEPEGTFLNRVHSFEVKRDTAPPMVVHFPKSCLHCDNAPCVTVCPTGASYKRAEDGIVLVNESACIGCGLCAWACPYGAREMDGVEKVMKKCTLCVDRIYNENLPEEDREPACVRTCPAGARHFGDLADPESAVSQLVAARGGMDLMPEQGTAPVNKYLPPRPRDTLTTPDLASLCDSAPEAATGFLGWLDRALERL
;
A
#
# COMPACT_ATOMS: atom_id res chain seq x y z
N MET A 1 24.06 17.75 -8.08
CA MET A 1 23.45 16.76 -7.17
C MET A 1 22.67 17.52 -6.12
N THR A 2 21.38 17.21 -5.95
CA THR A 2 20.48 17.88 -5.02
C THR A 2 20.75 17.50 -3.57
N THR A 3 20.51 18.42 -2.65
CA THR A 3 20.70 18.21 -1.21
C THR A 3 19.38 17.96 -0.49
N LEU A 4 19.42 17.17 0.57
CA LEU A 4 18.29 17.00 1.48
C LEU A 4 18.23 18.19 2.45
N PRO A 5 17.03 18.58 2.94
CA PRO A 5 16.92 19.55 4.02
C PRO A 5 17.59 19.01 5.29
N GLN A 6 18.16 19.91 6.10
CA GLN A 6 18.82 19.54 7.37
C GLN A 6 17.81 18.99 8.40
N SER A 7 16.59 19.50 8.39
CA SER A 7 15.50 19.09 9.27
C SER A 7 14.16 19.27 8.57
N THR A 8 13.15 18.53 9.01
CA THR A 8 11.75 18.76 8.60
C THR A 8 10.91 19.20 9.80
N ARG A 9 9.91 20.05 9.58
CA ARG A 9 9.02 20.52 10.67
C ARG A 9 8.07 19.41 11.12
N THR A 10 7.39 18.77 10.18
CA THR A 10 6.62 17.54 10.42
C THR A 10 7.21 16.40 9.59
N LYS A 11 6.82 15.16 9.91
CA LYS A 11 7.20 13.95 9.18
C LYS A 11 5.94 13.17 8.80
N LEU A 12 5.28 13.63 7.75
CA LEU A 12 4.08 12.96 7.25
C LEU A 12 4.45 11.61 6.63
N GLY A 13 3.74 10.56 7.04
CA GLY A 13 3.99 9.21 6.57
C GLY A 13 2.80 8.29 6.74
N LEU A 14 2.95 7.08 6.20
CA LEU A 14 1.99 5.99 6.35
C LEU A 14 2.43 5.02 7.44
N VAL A 15 1.47 4.52 8.20
CA VAL A 15 1.62 3.31 9.01
C VAL A 15 0.79 2.21 8.36
N ILE A 16 1.43 1.10 8.03
CA ILE A 16 0.83 0.02 7.25
C ILE A 16 0.75 -1.22 8.13
N ASP A 17 -0.47 -1.64 8.47
CA ASP A 17 -0.71 -2.82 9.29
C ASP A 17 -0.77 -4.08 8.43
N LEU A 18 0.26 -4.93 8.55
CA LEU A 18 0.34 -6.21 7.83
C LEU A 18 -0.57 -7.28 8.44
N ASP A 19 -1.09 -7.05 9.64
CA ASP A 19 -2.03 -7.96 10.32
C ASP A 19 -3.43 -7.88 9.71
N THR A 20 -3.90 -6.67 9.44
CA THR A 20 -5.26 -6.42 8.94
C THR A 20 -5.34 -6.32 7.42
N CYS A 21 -4.19 -6.20 6.73
CA CYS A 21 -4.19 -6.15 5.28
C CYS A 21 -4.65 -7.48 4.68
N VAL A 22 -5.80 -7.47 4.02
CA VAL A 22 -6.39 -8.64 3.33
C VAL A 22 -6.06 -8.72 1.84
N GLY A 23 -5.15 -7.87 1.34
CA GLY A 23 -4.75 -7.93 -0.07
C GLY A 23 -5.86 -7.57 -1.07
N CYS A 24 -6.85 -6.75 -0.71
CA CYS A 24 -7.99 -6.43 -1.59
C CYS A 24 -7.65 -5.51 -2.78
N HIS A 25 -6.42 -4.99 -2.88
CA HIS A 25 -5.96 -4.05 -3.91
C HIS A 25 -6.74 -2.72 -4.06
N ALA A 26 -7.73 -2.44 -3.22
CA ALA A 26 -8.49 -1.17 -3.26
C ALA A 26 -7.59 0.06 -3.13
N CYS A 27 -6.55 -0.03 -2.30
CA CYS A 27 -5.53 1.02 -2.14
C CYS A 27 -4.67 1.27 -3.39
N VAL A 28 -4.55 0.28 -4.29
CA VAL A 28 -3.80 0.40 -5.55
C VAL A 28 -4.64 1.17 -6.56
N ILE A 29 -5.88 0.75 -6.77
CA ILE A 29 -6.79 1.35 -7.75
C ILE A 29 -7.16 2.78 -7.36
N SER A 30 -7.51 3.03 -6.09
CA SER A 30 -7.81 4.39 -5.60
C SER A 30 -6.62 5.34 -5.72
N CYS A 31 -5.41 4.85 -5.44
CA CYS A 31 -4.20 5.64 -5.64
C CYS A 31 -4.00 6.00 -7.12
N LYS A 32 -4.23 5.05 -8.04
CA LYS A 32 -4.11 5.30 -9.48
C LYS A 32 -5.15 6.33 -9.93
N GLY A 33 -6.44 6.10 -9.66
CA GLY A 33 -7.51 7.02 -10.04
C GLY A 33 -7.27 8.44 -9.56
N TRP A 34 -6.99 8.63 -8.27
CA TRP A 34 -6.76 9.96 -7.71
C TRP A 34 -5.57 10.69 -8.37
N ASN A 35 -4.44 9.99 -8.54
CA ASN A 35 -3.21 10.62 -9.05
C ASN A 35 -3.19 10.76 -10.58
N THR A 36 -4.07 10.07 -11.30
CA THR A 36 -4.28 10.28 -12.74
C THR A 36 -5.00 11.60 -13.02
N GLU A 37 -5.83 12.08 -12.09
CA GLU A 37 -6.76 13.20 -12.35
C GLU A 37 -6.33 14.55 -11.75
N ASN A 38 -5.43 14.59 -10.75
CA ASN A 38 -5.25 15.79 -9.93
C ASN A 38 -3.84 16.42 -9.91
N TYR A 39 -2.82 15.70 -9.41
CA TYR A 39 -1.56 16.33 -9.00
C TYR A 39 -0.51 16.54 -10.10
N GLY A 40 -0.48 15.67 -11.11
CA GLY A 40 0.58 15.65 -12.12
C GLY A 40 0.07 15.12 -13.45
N ALA A 41 0.98 14.85 -14.38
CA ALA A 41 0.59 14.23 -15.63
C ALA A 41 -0.05 12.84 -15.36
N PRO A 42 -1.04 12.42 -16.17
CA PRO A 42 -1.75 11.17 -15.97
C PRO A 42 -0.82 9.97 -15.78
N LEU A 43 -1.21 9.01 -14.96
CA LEU A 43 -0.51 7.73 -14.87
C LEU A 43 -0.91 6.88 -16.07
N SER A 44 0.05 6.56 -16.93
CA SER A 44 -0.23 5.85 -18.17
C SER A 44 -0.72 4.42 -17.97
N ASP A 45 -1.53 3.99 -18.93
CA ASP A 45 -1.86 2.60 -19.23
C ASP A 45 -1.54 2.38 -20.71
N MET A 46 -0.65 1.44 -21.01
CA MET A 46 -0.23 1.05 -22.34
C MET A 46 -0.72 -0.37 -22.60
N ASP A 47 -1.33 -0.58 -23.76
CA ASP A 47 -1.91 -1.87 -24.14
C ASP A 47 -2.86 -2.48 -23.09
N ALA A 48 -3.64 -1.64 -22.41
CA ALA A 48 -4.46 -2.03 -21.25
C ALA A 48 -5.41 -3.22 -21.49
N TYR A 49 -5.80 -3.44 -22.74
CA TYR A 49 -6.69 -4.52 -23.18
C TYR A 49 -6.03 -5.49 -24.17
N GLY A 50 -4.73 -5.36 -24.40
CA GLY A 50 -4.00 -6.23 -25.33
C GLY A 50 -3.21 -7.33 -24.62
N ALA A 51 -2.18 -7.81 -25.30
CA ALA A 51 -1.43 -9.00 -24.86
C ALA A 51 -0.37 -8.67 -23.81
N GLU A 52 0.10 -7.43 -23.76
CA GLU A 52 1.19 -6.99 -22.88
C GLU A 52 0.80 -5.71 -22.13
N PRO A 53 -0.24 -5.76 -21.26
CA PRO A 53 -0.69 -4.58 -20.54
C PRO A 53 0.39 -4.09 -19.58
N GLU A 54 0.75 -2.82 -19.73
CA GLU A 54 1.69 -2.12 -18.86
C GLU A 54 1.00 -0.86 -18.30
N GLY A 55 1.30 -0.51 -17.05
CA GLY A 55 0.77 0.72 -16.48
C GLY A 55 1.59 1.23 -15.33
N THR A 56 1.48 2.53 -15.09
CA THR A 56 2.17 3.19 -13.98
C THR A 56 1.36 3.04 -12.70
N PHE A 57 1.94 2.40 -11.68
CA PHE A 57 1.30 2.20 -10.37
C PHE A 57 2.21 2.67 -9.23
N LEU A 58 1.75 3.67 -8.48
CA LEU A 58 2.50 4.30 -7.38
C LEU A 58 2.53 3.46 -6.09
N ASN A 59 1.73 2.40 -6.06
CA ASN A 59 1.51 1.49 -4.95
C ASN A 59 1.23 0.09 -5.52
N ARG A 60 1.80 -0.95 -4.92
CA ARG A 60 1.52 -2.36 -5.23
C ARG A 60 1.28 -3.14 -3.95
N VAL A 61 0.54 -4.25 -4.04
CA VAL A 61 0.41 -5.19 -2.93
C VAL A 61 1.04 -6.50 -3.36
N HIS A 62 2.11 -6.90 -2.69
CA HIS A 62 2.74 -8.20 -2.88
C HIS A 62 2.20 -9.18 -1.86
N SER A 63 1.97 -10.43 -2.27
CA SER A 63 1.49 -11.47 -1.36
C SER A 63 2.57 -12.52 -1.20
N PHE A 64 2.89 -12.88 0.05
CA PHE A 64 3.91 -13.85 0.37
C PHE A 64 3.33 -14.97 1.21
N GLU A 65 3.63 -16.21 0.85
CA GLU A 65 3.40 -17.36 1.74
C GLU A 65 4.57 -17.47 2.71
N VAL A 66 4.26 -17.37 4.00
CA VAL A 66 5.24 -17.37 5.08
C VAL A 66 5.11 -18.67 5.86
N LYS A 67 6.16 -19.48 5.82
CA LYS A 67 6.33 -20.61 6.72
C LYS A 67 6.69 -20.09 8.11
N ARG A 68 6.07 -20.69 9.14
CA ARG A 68 6.30 -20.35 10.54
C ARG A 68 6.71 -21.60 11.29
N ASP A 69 7.68 -21.48 12.19
CA ASP A 69 8.24 -22.65 12.89
C ASP A 69 7.25 -23.23 13.92
N THR A 70 6.49 -22.36 14.59
CA THR A 70 5.62 -22.72 15.72
C THR A 70 4.13 -22.53 15.43
N ALA A 71 3.74 -22.29 14.18
CA ALA A 71 2.35 -22.01 13.81
C ALA A 71 2.07 -22.44 12.35
N PRO A 72 0.79 -22.58 11.96
CA PRO A 72 0.44 -22.84 10.57
C PRO A 72 1.01 -21.77 9.62
N PRO A 73 1.37 -22.14 8.38
CA PRO A 73 1.71 -21.18 7.34
C PRO A 73 0.62 -20.13 7.16
N MET A 74 1.02 -18.92 6.77
CA MET A 74 0.08 -17.84 6.51
C MET A 74 0.47 -17.04 5.28
N VAL A 75 -0.52 -16.42 4.66
CA VAL A 75 -0.28 -15.40 3.63
C VAL A 75 -0.14 -14.04 4.32
N VAL A 76 0.92 -13.32 3.99
CA VAL A 76 1.12 -11.92 4.37
C VAL A 76 0.99 -11.07 3.13
N HIS A 77 0.03 -10.14 3.16
CA HIS A 77 -0.10 -9.11 2.14
C HIS A 77 0.76 -7.91 2.54
N PHE A 78 1.63 -7.49 1.62
CA PHE A 78 2.64 -6.47 1.83
C PHE A 78 2.41 -5.30 0.86
N PRO A 79 1.60 -4.30 1.26
CA PRO A 79 1.43 -3.08 0.48
C PRO A 79 2.71 -2.25 0.48
N LYS A 80 3.24 -1.98 -0.70
CA LYS A 80 4.49 -1.28 -0.94
C LYS A 80 4.24 -0.03 -1.76
N SER A 81 4.64 1.11 -1.21
CA SER A 81 4.64 2.42 -1.86
C SER A 81 5.91 3.18 -1.49
N CYS A 82 6.10 4.42 -1.97
CA CYS A 82 7.24 5.24 -1.55
C CYS A 82 7.22 5.45 -0.03
N LEU A 83 8.38 5.33 0.62
CA LEU A 83 8.51 5.45 2.07
C LEU A 83 8.92 6.85 2.56
N HIS A 84 9.07 7.81 1.64
CA HIS A 84 9.38 9.21 1.92
C HIS A 84 10.58 9.43 2.88
N CYS A 85 11.61 8.59 2.70
CA CYS A 85 12.72 8.43 3.64
C CYS A 85 13.42 9.74 4.06
N ASP A 86 13.96 9.77 5.27
CA ASP A 86 14.77 10.86 5.79
C ASP A 86 16.09 11.01 5.05
N ASN A 87 16.81 9.91 4.88
CA ASN A 87 17.95 9.82 3.99
C ASN A 87 17.47 9.25 2.65
N ALA A 88 16.92 10.11 1.79
CA ALA A 88 16.38 9.70 0.49
C ALA A 88 17.46 9.73 -0.62
N PRO A 89 18.12 8.59 -0.96
CA PRO A 89 19.15 8.56 -2.00
C PRO A 89 18.60 8.95 -3.37
N CYS A 90 17.32 8.68 -3.62
CA CYS A 90 16.64 9.03 -4.86
C CYS A 90 16.52 10.55 -5.09
N VAL A 91 16.69 11.37 -4.05
CA VAL A 91 16.79 12.84 -4.15
C VAL A 91 18.22 13.24 -4.51
N THR A 92 19.22 12.71 -3.81
CA THR A 92 20.61 13.17 -3.95
C THR A 92 21.24 12.81 -5.29
N VAL A 93 20.83 11.70 -5.89
CA VAL A 93 21.30 11.26 -7.22
C VAL A 93 20.66 12.02 -8.39
N CYS A 94 19.66 12.87 -8.16
CA CYS A 94 18.97 13.55 -9.25
C CYS A 94 19.86 14.65 -9.87
N PRO A 95 20.18 14.57 -11.18
CA PRO A 95 21.09 15.54 -11.80
C PRO A 95 20.44 16.89 -12.05
N THR A 96 19.14 16.93 -12.33
CA THR A 96 18.39 18.16 -12.64
C THR A 96 17.76 18.81 -11.41
N GLY A 97 17.77 18.11 -10.27
CA GLY A 97 17.04 18.50 -9.07
C GLY A 97 15.52 18.34 -9.15
N ALA A 98 15.02 17.61 -10.15
CA ALA A 98 13.61 17.23 -10.23
C ALA A 98 13.13 16.49 -8.98
N SER A 99 13.97 15.64 -8.38
CA SER A 99 13.62 14.98 -7.12
C SER A 99 14.05 15.83 -5.94
N TYR A 100 13.13 16.09 -5.03
CA TYR A 100 13.36 16.94 -3.86
C TYR A 100 12.58 16.43 -2.66
N LYS A 101 12.97 16.87 -1.46
CA LYS A 101 12.25 16.63 -0.21
C LYS A 101 11.80 17.96 0.37
N ARG A 102 10.51 18.06 0.69
CA ARG A 102 9.91 19.23 1.33
C ARG A 102 10.39 19.36 2.77
N ALA A 103 10.72 20.57 3.20
CA ALA A 103 11.22 20.83 4.55
C ALA A 103 10.07 21.00 5.55
N GLU A 104 8.91 21.43 5.08
CA GLU A 104 7.71 21.65 5.88
C GLU A 104 7.10 20.34 6.39
N ASP A 105 7.06 19.28 5.57
CA ASP A 105 6.31 18.05 5.87
C ASP A 105 7.07 16.74 5.60
N GLY A 106 8.28 16.84 5.07
CA GLY A 106 9.12 15.68 4.79
C GLY A 106 8.71 14.87 3.56
N ILE A 107 7.69 15.30 2.81
CA ILE A 107 7.24 14.57 1.62
C ILE A 107 8.31 14.69 0.53
N VAL A 108 8.90 13.54 0.15
CA VAL A 108 9.72 13.42 -1.07
C VAL A 108 8.81 13.54 -2.29
N LEU A 109 9.19 14.34 -3.30
CA LEU A 109 8.43 14.63 -4.53
C LEU A 109 9.30 14.56 -5.79
N VAL A 110 8.64 14.59 -6.95
CA VAL A 110 9.26 14.80 -8.26
C VAL A 110 8.58 16.00 -8.89
N ASN A 111 9.37 16.97 -9.34
CA ASN A 111 8.94 17.99 -10.28
C ASN A 111 9.06 17.39 -11.68
N GLU A 112 7.91 17.13 -12.29
CA GLU A 112 7.81 16.44 -13.58
C GLU A 112 8.37 17.29 -14.73
N SER A 113 8.21 18.62 -14.69
CA SER A 113 8.73 19.51 -15.74
C SER A 113 10.24 19.62 -15.75
N ALA A 114 10.90 19.34 -14.63
CA ALA A 114 12.36 19.29 -14.50
C ALA A 114 12.93 17.87 -14.69
N CYS A 115 12.06 16.85 -14.78
CA CYS A 115 12.47 15.47 -14.90
C CYS A 115 12.85 15.14 -16.34
N ILE A 116 14.07 14.63 -16.54
CA ILE A 116 14.58 14.26 -17.87
C ILE A 116 14.51 12.74 -18.14
N GLY A 117 13.76 11.98 -17.35
CA GLY A 117 13.59 10.54 -17.58
C GLY A 117 14.85 9.66 -17.44
N CYS A 118 15.92 10.15 -16.78
CA CYS A 118 17.19 9.42 -16.72
C CYS A 118 17.22 8.12 -15.88
N GLY A 119 16.19 7.84 -15.08
CA GLY A 119 16.08 6.59 -14.31
C GLY A 119 17.00 6.44 -13.07
N LEU A 120 17.99 7.30 -12.87
CA LEU A 120 18.94 7.19 -11.74
C LEU A 120 18.27 7.09 -10.37
N CYS A 121 17.21 7.86 -10.16
CA CYS A 121 16.48 7.86 -8.90
C CYS A 121 15.67 6.58 -8.65
N ALA A 122 15.33 5.81 -9.70
CA ALA A 122 14.75 4.48 -9.56
C ALA A 122 15.82 3.47 -9.18
N TRP A 123 16.98 3.52 -9.83
CA TRP A 123 18.12 2.66 -9.51
C TRP A 123 18.64 2.86 -8.09
N ALA A 124 18.64 4.11 -7.59
CA ALA A 124 19.04 4.43 -6.23
C ALA A 124 17.99 4.10 -5.16
N CYS A 125 16.74 3.80 -5.53
CA CYS A 125 15.68 3.50 -4.57
C CYS A 125 15.71 2.01 -4.21
N PRO A 126 16.11 1.62 -2.98
CA PRO A 126 16.19 0.20 -2.60
C PRO A 126 14.81 -0.47 -2.54
N TYR A 127 13.75 0.34 -2.53
CA TYR A 127 12.38 -0.12 -2.46
C TYR A 127 11.73 -0.27 -3.84
N GLY A 128 12.37 0.12 -4.94
CA GLY A 128 11.74 0.10 -6.27
C GLY A 128 10.41 0.88 -6.30
N ALA A 129 10.31 1.96 -5.52
CA ALA A 129 9.07 2.73 -5.35
C ALA A 129 8.96 3.92 -6.32
N ARG A 130 9.68 3.84 -7.44
CA ARG A 130 9.89 4.88 -8.43
C ARG A 130 9.62 4.24 -9.79
N GLU A 131 8.61 4.74 -10.48
CA GLU A 131 8.11 4.17 -11.73
C GLU A 131 8.37 5.14 -12.87
N MET A 132 9.00 4.69 -13.95
CA MET A 132 9.08 5.49 -15.16
C MET A 132 7.71 5.45 -15.84
N ASP A 133 7.12 6.61 -16.12
CA ASP A 133 5.90 6.63 -16.91
C ASP A 133 6.20 6.35 -18.39
N GLY A 134 5.47 5.40 -18.97
CA GLY A 134 5.68 4.94 -20.34
C GLY A 134 5.29 5.96 -21.41
N VAL A 135 4.38 6.89 -21.11
CA VAL A 135 3.90 7.91 -22.06
C VAL A 135 4.59 9.24 -21.82
N GLU A 136 4.56 9.72 -20.58
CA GLU A 136 5.10 11.03 -20.19
C GLU A 136 6.63 11.02 -20.11
N LYS A 137 7.26 9.84 -20.04
CA LYS A 137 8.73 9.65 -19.93
C LYS A 137 9.37 10.39 -18.75
N VAL A 138 8.60 10.58 -17.68
CA VAL A 138 9.06 11.17 -16.42
C VAL A 138 8.91 10.18 -15.27
N MET A 139 9.70 10.37 -14.21
CA MET A 139 9.62 9.51 -13.04
C MET A 139 8.40 9.86 -12.17
N LYS A 140 7.57 8.87 -11.89
CA LYS A 140 6.42 8.92 -10.99
C LYS A 140 6.72 8.16 -9.70
N LYS A 141 6.00 8.49 -8.64
CA LYS A 141 6.02 7.77 -7.35
C LYS A 141 4.87 8.25 -6.47
N CYS A 142 4.58 7.52 -5.39
CA CYS A 142 3.64 7.98 -4.36
C CYS A 142 4.00 9.41 -3.89
N THR A 143 3.00 10.28 -3.80
CA THR A 143 3.13 11.69 -3.42
C THR A 143 2.59 11.96 -2.02
N LEU A 144 2.20 10.91 -1.28
CA LEU A 144 1.33 10.98 -0.10
C LEU A 144 0.03 11.75 -0.37
N CYS A 145 -0.42 11.79 -1.63
CA CYS A 145 -1.56 12.59 -2.07
C CYS A 145 -1.46 14.03 -1.53
N VAL A 146 -0.29 14.66 -1.70
CA VAL A 146 0.00 16.01 -1.20
C VAL A 146 -1.05 17.04 -1.65
N ASP A 147 -1.62 16.83 -2.83
CA ASP A 147 -2.74 17.60 -3.37
C ASP A 147 -4.08 17.35 -2.67
N ARG A 148 -4.28 16.17 -2.06
CA ARG A 148 -5.49 15.79 -1.33
C ARG A 148 -5.47 16.26 0.11
N ILE A 149 -4.35 16.04 0.81
CA ILE A 149 -4.22 16.31 2.25
C ILE A 149 -4.31 17.80 2.60
N TYR A 150 -4.03 18.67 1.63
CA TYR A 150 -4.15 20.12 1.79
C TYR A 150 -5.33 20.71 1.00
N ASN A 151 -6.20 19.89 0.41
CA ASN A 151 -7.31 20.38 -0.41
C ASN A 151 -8.46 20.89 0.47
N GLU A 152 -8.60 22.21 0.57
CA GLU A 152 -9.67 22.84 1.35
C GLU A 152 -11.07 22.65 0.74
N ASN A 153 -11.17 22.22 -0.52
CA ASN A 153 -12.45 21.89 -1.16
C ASN A 153 -12.99 20.52 -0.73
N LEU A 154 -12.20 19.71 -0.02
CA LEU A 154 -12.64 18.46 0.58
C LEU A 154 -13.07 18.67 2.03
N PRO A 155 -14.06 17.91 2.53
CA PRO A 155 -14.32 17.78 3.96
C PRO A 155 -13.04 17.41 4.72
N GLU A 156 -12.87 17.90 5.94
CA GLU A 156 -11.64 17.69 6.72
C GLU A 156 -11.35 16.20 6.94
N GLU A 157 -12.39 15.41 7.20
CA GLU A 157 -12.32 13.96 7.35
C GLU A 157 -11.87 13.22 6.09
N ASP A 158 -11.96 13.86 4.92
CA ASP A 158 -11.50 13.32 3.65
C ASP A 158 -10.11 13.82 3.27
N ARG A 159 -9.45 14.71 4.04
CA ARG A 159 -8.11 15.26 3.74
C ARG A 159 -6.97 14.34 4.19
N GLU A 160 -7.03 13.10 3.73
CA GLU A 160 -6.00 12.07 3.95
C GLU A 160 -5.51 11.50 2.61
N PRO A 161 -4.55 10.56 2.54
CA PRO A 161 -4.21 9.91 1.27
C PRO A 161 -5.34 9.00 0.77
N ALA A 162 -5.60 8.99 -0.53
CA ALA A 162 -6.67 8.19 -1.14
C ALA A 162 -6.58 6.69 -0.79
N CYS A 163 -5.35 6.17 -0.71
CA CYS A 163 -5.10 4.78 -0.33
C CYS A 163 -5.47 4.44 1.13
N VAL A 164 -5.51 5.43 2.03
CA VAL A 164 -5.89 5.31 3.44
C VAL A 164 -7.41 5.35 3.54
N ARG A 165 -8.03 6.39 2.98
CA ARG A 165 -9.48 6.58 2.97
C ARG A 165 -10.24 5.39 2.40
N THR A 166 -9.74 4.79 1.33
CA THR A 166 -10.39 3.66 0.64
C THR A 166 -10.16 2.31 1.35
N CYS A 167 -9.25 2.20 2.30
CA CYS A 167 -8.88 0.91 2.87
C CYS A 167 -10.03 0.30 3.71
N PRO A 168 -10.70 -0.77 3.26
CA PRO A 168 -11.87 -1.29 3.98
C PRO A 168 -11.49 -2.00 5.28
N ALA A 169 -10.25 -2.51 5.36
CA ALA A 169 -9.75 -3.24 6.52
C ALA A 169 -9.07 -2.34 7.56
N GLY A 170 -8.95 -1.03 7.29
CA GLY A 170 -8.21 -0.12 8.17
C GLY A 170 -6.72 -0.47 8.29
N ALA A 171 -6.12 -1.03 7.24
CA ALA A 171 -4.72 -1.49 7.24
C ALA A 171 -3.71 -0.39 6.88
N ARG A 172 -4.18 0.81 6.54
CA ARG A 172 -3.33 1.96 6.28
C ARG A 172 -3.80 3.09 7.17
N HIS A 173 -2.84 3.81 7.74
CA HIS A 173 -3.04 5.00 8.54
C HIS A 173 -2.09 6.08 8.06
N PHE A 174 -2.43 7.34 8.29
CA PHE A 174 -1.64 8.49 7.89
C PHE A 174 -1.61 9.52 9.01
N GLY A 175 -0.47 10.20 9.15
CA GLY A 175 -0.31 11.29 10.11
C GLY A 175 1.15 11.72 10.24
N ASP A 176 1.38 12.56 11.24
CA ASP A 176 2.71 13.08 11.56
C ASP A 176 3.46 12.14 12.52
N LEU A 177 4.56 11.55 12.04
CA LEU A 177 5.43 10.68 12.83
C LEU A 177 6.52 11.45 13.59
N ALA A 178 6.58 12.78 13.46
CA ALA A 178 7.40 13.64 14.31
C ALA A 178 6.71 13.98 15.63
N ASP A 179 5.38 13.97 15.66
CA ASP A 179 4.57 14.21 16.85
C ASP A 179 4.31 12.90 17.62
N PRO A 180 4.86 12.70 18.83
CA PRO A 180 4.62 11.50 19.63
C PRO A 180 3.16 11.28 20.03
N GLU A 181 2.36 12.36 20.09
CA GLU A 181 0.96 12.31 20.49
C GLU A 181 0.01 12.04 19.30
N SER A 182 0.54 11.99 18.08
CA SER A 182 -0.28 11.66 16.92
C SER A 182 -0.76 10.21 16.98
N ALA A 183 -1.95 9.96 16.41
CA ALA A 183 -2.54 8.62 16.39
C ALA A 183 -1.61 7.58 15.74
N VAL A 184 -0.84 7.97 14.71
CA VAL A 184 0.10 7.08 14.03
C VAL A 184 1.34 6.79 14.87
N SER A 185 1.88 7.78 15.61
CA SER A 185 3.02 7.59 16.50
C SER A 185 2.66 6.68 17.67
N GLN A 186 1.51 6.91 18.29
CA GLN A 186 0.98 6.06 19.37
C GLN A 186 0.74 4.63 18.86
N LEU A 187 0.17 4.47 17.67
CA LEU A 187 -0.06 3.15 17.06
C LEU A 187 1.26 2.41 16.79
N VAL A 188 2.27 3.09 16.23
CA VAL A 188 3.60 2.52 16.00
C VAL A 188 4.24 2.07 17.31
N ALA A 189 4.20 2.91 18.35
CA ALA A 189 4.73 2.57 19.67
C ALA A 189 4.00 1.36 20.29
N ALA A 190 2.67 1.35 20.22
CA ALA A 190 1.84 0.30 20.81
C ALA A 190 1.97 -1.06 20.10
N ARG A 191 2.16 -1.05 18.77
CA ARG A 191 2.20 -2.28 17.93
C ARG A 191 3.61 -2.73 17.57
N GLY A 192 4.65 -2.03 18.04
CA GLY A 192 6.04 -2.34 17.71
C GLY A 192 6.34 -2.13 16.23
N GLY A 193 5.94 -0.98 15.67
CA GLY A 193 6.14 -0.66 14.27
C GLY A 193 7.63 -0.62 13.90
N MET A 194 7.92 -1.05 12.68
CA MET A 194 9.28 -1.31 12.19
C MET A 194 9.57 -0.58 10.87
N ASP A 195 10.85 -0.28 10.68
CA ASP A 195 11.39 0.23 9.42
C ASP A 195 11.57 -0.91 8.42
N LEU A 196 11.27 -0.63 7.16
CA LEU A 196 11.56 -1.58 6.09
C LEU A 196 13.03 -1.49 5.68
N MET A 197 13.73 -2.62 5.79
CA MET A 197 15.14 -2.77 5.39
C MET A 197 16.05 -1.70 6.04
N PRO A 198 16.12 -1.65 7.39
CA PRO A 198 16.93 -0.65 8.10
C PRO A 198 18.41 -0.68 7.72
N GLU A 199 18.92 -1.83 7.26
CA GLU A 199 20.28 -1.99 6.76
C GLU A 199 20.63 -1.10 5.55
N GLN A 200 19.63 -0.56 4.85
CA GLN A 200 19.82 0.36 3.73
C GLN A 200 20.17 1.80 4.19
N GLY A 201 20.05 2.11 5.48
CA GLY A 201 20.40 3.42 6.03
C GLY A 201 19.59 4.60 5.49
N THR A 202 18.42 4.34 4.91
CA THR A 202 17.55 5.37 4.30
C THR A 202 16.66 6.08 5.34
N ALA A 203 16.49 5.50 6.53
CA ALA A 203 15.57 5.95 7.57
C ALA A 203 14.15 6.23 7.01
N PRO A 204 13.38 5.18 6.63
CA PRO A 204 12.01 5.32 6.15
C PRO A 204 11.11 6.08 7.14
N VAL A 205 10.31 7.02 6.63
CA VAL A 205 9.29 7.68 7.46
C VAL A 205 8.13 6.71 7.66
N ASN A 206 7.63 6.10 6.58
CA ASN A 206 6.57 5.10 6.69
C ASN A 206 7.00 3.90 7.54
N LYS A 207 6.08 3.39 8.37
CA LYS A 207 6.29 2.24 9.26
C LYS A 207 5.39 1.08 8.90
N TYR A 208 5.86 -0.14 9.16
CA TYR A 208 5.06 -1.35 9.05
C TYR A 208 4.73 -1.90 10.43
N LEU A 209 3.50 -2.37 10.64
CA LEU A 209 3.14 -3.10 11.85
C LEU A 209 3.17 -4.61 11.54
N PRO A 210 3.77 -5.43 12.41
CA PRO A 210 3.89 -6.86 12.16
C PRO A 210 2.52 -7.56 12.31
N PRO A 211 2.32 -8.70 11.59
CA PRO A 211 1.19 -9.58 11.84
C PRO A 211 1.17 -10.06 13.30
N ARG A 212 -0.01 -10.11 13.91
CA ARG A 212 -0.17 -10.64 15.27
C ARG A 212 -0.33 -12.17 15.20
N PRO A 213 -0.03 -12.88 16.29
CA PRO A 213 -0.51 -14.24 16.46
C PRO A 213 -2.03 -14.26 16.28
N ARG A 214 -2.53 -15.14 15.41
CA ARG A 214 -3.97 -15.32 15.25
C ARG A 214 -4.54 -15.97 16.50
N ASP A 215 -5.71 -15.51 16.93
CA ASP A 215 -6.44 -16.14 18.02
C ASP A 215 -6.74 -17.60 17.66
N THR A 216 -6.39 -18.51 18.56
CA THR A 216 -6.84 -19.90 18.50
C THR A 216 -8.22 -19.97 19.12
N LEU A 217 -9.26 -19.83 18.31
CA LEU A 217 -10.60 -20.21 18.74
C LEU A 217 -10.67 -21.73 18.83
N THR A 218 -11.06 -22.26 19.98
CA THR A 218 -11.47 -23.66 20.09
C THR A 218 -12.81 -23.80 19.39
N THR A 219 -12.79 -23.91 18.07
CA THR A 219 -14.00 -24.09 17.30
C THR A 219 -14.54 -25.49 17.63
N PRO A 220 -15.75 -25.63 18.19
CA PRO A 220 -16.39 -26.95 18.26
C PRO A 220 -16.48 -27.52 16.85
N ASP A 221 -16.55 -28.85 16.74
CA ASP A 221 -16.73 -29.50 15.45
C ASP A 221 -17.97 -28.94 14.75
N LEU A 222 -17.78 -28.02 13.80
CA LEU A 222 -18.89 -27.35 13.13
C LEU A 222 -19.72 -28.35 12.33
N ALA A 223 -19.14 -29.50 11.94
CA ALA A 223 -19.89 -30.58 11.31
C ALA A 223 -20.92 -31.20 12.27
N SER A 224 -20.66 -31.20 13.58
CA SER A 224 -21.62 -31.63 14.60
C SER A 224 -22.77 -30.65 14.83
N LEU A 225 -22.62 -29.40 14.39
CA LEU A 225 -23.65 -28.35 14.45
C LEU A 225 -24.46 -28.23 13.16
N CYS A 226 -23.99 -28.83 12.07
CA CYS A 226 -24.79 -29.02 10.88
C CYS A 226 -25.76 -30.16 11.16
N ASP A 227 -27.06 -29.90 11.07
CA ASP A 227 -28.03 -30.98 10.91
C ASP A 227 -27.55 -31.82 9.73
N SER A 228 -27.30 -33.11 9.97
CA SER A 228 -27.01 -34.05 8.89
C SER A 228 -28.07 -33.87 7.82
N ALA A 229 -27.66 -33.73 6.55
CA ALA A 229 -28.59 -33.71 5.44
C ALA A 229 -29.64 -34.81 5.66
N PRO A 230 -30.95 -34.53 5.48
CA PRO A 230 -31.98 -35.55 5.68
C PRO A 230 -31.55 -36.79 4.91
N GLU A 231 -31.56 -37.95 5.58
CA GLU A 231 -31.21 -39.22 4.95
C GLU A 231 -31.92 -39.29 3.60
N ALA A 232 -31.16 -39.63 2.55
CA ALA A 232 -31.64 -39.61 1.17
C ALA A 232 -33.08 -40.13 1.10
N ALA A 233 -34.00 -39.31 0.57
CA ALA A 233 -35.42 -39.63 0.58
C ALA A 233 -35.61 -41.07 0.10
N THR A 234 -36.29 -41.90 0.89
CA THR A 234 -36.52 -43.30 0.53
C THR A 234 -37.87 -43.46 -0.17
N GLY A 235 -38.08 -44.56 -0.87
CA GLY A 235 -39.34 -44.82 -1.58
C GLY A 235 -39.55 -43.93 -2.81
N PHE A 236 -40.77 -43.43 -2.99
CA PHE A 236 -41.19 -42.71 -4.20
C PHE A 236 -40.40 -41.42 -4.43
N LEU A 237 -40.21 -40.63 -3.38
CA LEU A 237 -39.48 -39.35 -3.45
C LEU A 237 -38.01 -39.57 -3.81
N GLY A 238 -37.38 -40.62 -3.28
CA GLY A 238 -36.02 -41.00 -3.65
C GLY A 238 -35.86 -41.50 -5.07
N TRP A 239 -36.86 -42.23 -5.58
CA TRP A 239 -36.86 -42.65 -6.97
C TRP A 239 -37.04 -41.46 -7.91
N LEU A 240 -37.92 -40.52 -7.57
CA LEU A 240 -38.16 -39.30 -8.34
C LEU A 240 -36.90 -38.43 -8.42
N ASP A 241 -36.20 -38.23 -7.31
CA ASP A 241 -34.92 -37.49 -7.28
C ASP A 241 -33.89 -38.11 -8.23
N ARG A 242 -33.68 -39.43 -8.13
CA ARG A 242 -32.75 -40.16 -9.02
C ARG A 242 -33.16 -40.14 -10.49
N ALA A 243 -34.45 -40.03 -10.77
CA ALA A 243 -34.96 -39.94 -12.13
C ALA A 243 -34.73 -38.53 -12.72
N LEU A 244 -34.87 -37.49 -11.90
CA LEU A 244 -34.64 -36.09 -12.30
C LEU A 244 -33.15 -35.75 -12.44
N GLU A 245 -32.27 -36.30 -11.60
CA GLU A 245 -30.81 -36.13 -11.74
C GLU A 245 -30.22 -36.73 -13.03
N ARG A 246 -30.97 -37.63 -13.70
CA ARG A 246 -30.54 -38.30 -14.94
C ARG A 246 -31.00 -37.60 -16.22
N LEU A 247 -31.75 -36.50 -16.10
CA LEU A 247 -32.17 -35.63 -17.19
C LEU A 247 -31.18 -34.47 -17.36
#